data_AF-A0A7W0J6R9-F1
#
_entry.id   AF-A0A7W0J6R9-F1
#
_cell.length_a   1.000
_cell.length_b   1.000
_cell.length_c   1.000
_cell.angle_alpha   90.00
_cell.angle_beta   90.00
_cell.angle_gamma   90.00
#
_symmetry.space_group_name_H-M   'P 1'
#
loop_
_entity.id
_entity.type
_entity.pdbx_description
1 polymer ?
#
loop_
_entity_poly.entity_id
_entity_poly.type
_entity_poly.pdbx_seq_one_letter_code
_entity_poly.pdbx_strand_id
1 'polypeptide(L)'
;MESKNNPDLHLAAHLVKPFLLPGQTGQPLSLRCLPDGGMVVIAADGRKLWFTALEVSRARKALHQPTTKSAVLPADAGVKPLHEIDARKSSLNSRPIGKSRDGMSEMIVLPPSLKHLEEKVDANNRKYQNPRKADAQ
;
A
#
# COMPACT_ATOMS: atom_id res chain seq x y z
N MET A 1 5.24 -4.07 -37.44
CA MET A 1 6.20 -3.40 -36.52
C MET A 1 5.50 -2.19 -35.94
N GLU A 2 4.48 -2.42 -35.11
CA GLU A 2 3.73 -1.34 -34.48
C GLU A 2 4.38 -0.90 -33.16
N SER A 3 5.21 0.14 -33.25
CA SER A 3 5.64 0.91 -32.08
C SER A 3 5.54 2.40 -32.38
N LYS A 4 4.33 2.84 -32.76
CA LYS A 4 3.96 4.26 -32.80
C LYS A 4 3.00 4.52 -31.63
N ASN A 5 3.53 5.13 -30.57
CA ASN A 5 2.78 5.76 -29.48
C ASN A 5 2.00 4.81 -28.55
N ASN A 6 2.68 3.88 -27.89
CA ASN A 6 2.08 3.20 -26.74
C ASN A 6 2.10 4.14 -25.52
N PRO A 7 0.95 4.63 -25.02
CA PRO A 7 0.90 5.53 -23.86
C PRO A 7 1.50 4.87 -22.61
N ASP A 8 1.41 3.54 -22.53
CA ASP A 8 1.96 2.74 -21.44
C ASP A 8 3.49 2.73 -21.43
N LEU A 9 4.17 2.83 -22.59
CA LEU A 9 5.63 2.96 -22.63
C LEU A 9 6.09 4.30 -22.04
N HIS A 10 5.38 5.39 -22.37
CA HIS A 10 5.66 6.71 -21.79
C HIS A 10 5.39 6.74 -20.29
N LEU A 11 4.31 6.09 -19.85
CA LEU A 11 3.99 5.92 -18.44
C LEU A 11 5.07 5.13 -17.70
N ALA A 12 5.50 4.01 -18.27
CA ALA A 12 6.57 3.19 -17.71
C ALA A 12 7.89 3.98 -17.63
N ALA A 13 8.27 4.71 -18.68
CA ALA A 13 9.46 5.57 -18.66
C ALA A 13 9.39 6.64 -17.56
N HIS A 14 8.22 7.24 -17.35
CA HIS A 14 8.00 8.22 -16.28
C HIS A 14 8.13 7.59 -14.88
N LEU A 15 7.60 6.39 -14.69
CA LEU A 15 7.68 5.64 -13.42
C LEU A 15 9.11 5.21 -13.08
N VAL A 16 9.90 4.83 -14.09
CA VAL A 16 11.29 4.38 -13.91
C VAL A 16 12.26 5.54 -13.68
N LYS A 17 11.95 6.75 -14.18
CA LYS A 17 12.79 7.95 -14.10
C LYS A 17 13.51 8.18 -12.76
N PRO A 18 12.84 8.12 -11.58
CA PRO A 18 13.52 8.32 -10.29
C PRO A 18 14.49 7.21 -9.89
N PHE A 19 14.43 6.03 -10.53
CA PHE A 19 15.29 4.89 -10.23
C PHE A 19 16.49 4.78 -11.18
N LEU A 20 16.55 5.61 -12.22
CA LEU A 20 17.64 5.59 -13.18
C LEU A 20 18.94 6.10 -12.55
N LEU A 21 20.03 5.39 -12.80
CA LEU A 21 21.36 5.88 -12.48
C LEU A 21 21.78 6.97 -13.50
N PRO A 22 22.64 7.92 -13.11
CA PRO A 22 23.20 8.89 -14.03
C PRO A 22 23.84 8.20 -15.24
N GLY A 23 23.42 8.56 -16.46
CA GLY A 23 23.93 7.97 -17.71
C GLY A 23 23.18 6.75 -18.24
N GLN A 24 22.18 6.23 -17.52
CA GLN A 24 21.30 5.17 -18.02
C GLN A 24 20.22 5.75 -18.95
N THR A 25 19.90 5.02 -20.02
CA THR A 25 18.77 5.38 -20.89
C THR A 25 17.46 5.10 -20.14
N GLY A 26 16.56 6.09 -20.11
CA GLY A 26 15.30 5.98 -19.38
C GLY A 26 14.22 5.14 -20.07
N GLN A 27 14.60 4.36 -21.08
CA GLN A 27 13.67 3.58 -21.87
C GLN A 27 13.54 2.17 -21.27
N PRO A 28 12.35 1.76 -20.82
CA PRO A 28 12.15 0.43 -20.27
C PRO A 28 12.28 -0.64 -21.38
N LEU A 29 12.87 -1.79 -21.04
CA LEU A 29 13.01 -2.94 -21.95
C LEU A 29 11.68 -3.64 -22.17
N SER A 30 10.89 -3.79 -21.11
CA SER A 30 9.56 -4.37 -21.19
C SER A 30 8.67 -3.86 -20.06
N LEU A 31 7.36 -3.96 -20.27
CA LEU A 31 6.35 -3.63 -19.26
C LEU A 31 5.21 -4.64 -19.32
N ARG A 32 4.54 -4.82 -18.19
CA ARG A 32 3.33 -5.62 -18.08
C ARG A 32 2.35 -4.94 -17.12
N CYS A 33 1.15 -4.66 -17.60
CA CYS A 33 0.05 -4.22 -16.75
C CYS A 33 -0.48 -5.42 -15.95
N LEU A 34 -0.73 -5.20 -14.67
CA LEU A 34 -1.30 -6.19 -13.77
C LEU A 34 -2.82 -6.00 -13.66
N PRO A 35 -3.60 -7.06 -13.37
CA PRO A 35 -5.05 -6.97 -13.27
C PRO A 35 -5.53 -6.12 -12.07
N ASP A 36 -4.69 -5.93 -11.06
CA ASP A 36 -4.93 -5.05 -9.92
C ASP A 36 -4.80 -3.55 -10.27
N GLY A 37 -4.44 -3.22 -11.53
CA GLY A 37 -4.16 -1.86 -11.99
C GLY A 37 -2.72 -1.40 -11.73
N GLY A 38 -1.88 -2.26 -11.15
CA GLY A 38 -0.45 -2.06 -11.03
C GLY A 38 0.30 -2.27 -12.35
N MET A 39 1.59 -2.01 -12.31
CA MET A 39 2.46 -2.17 -13.48
C MET A 39 3.81 -2.73 -13.06
N VAL A 40 4.29 -3.72 -13.80
CA VAL A 40 5.66 -4.21 -13.68
C VAL A 40 6.46 -3.68 -14.86
N VAL A 41 7.62 -3.09 -14.58
CA VAL A 41 8.50 -2.54 -15.59
C VAL A 41 9.89 -3.13 -15.43
N ILE A 42 10.49 -3.57 -16.54
CA ILE A 42 11.89 -3.97 -16.60
C ILE A 42 12.68 -2.78 -17.12
N ALA A 43 13.53 -2.21 -16.26
CA ALA A 43 14.38 -1.08 -16.60
C ALA A 43 15.54 -1.52 -17.52
N ALA A 44 16.22 -0.55 -18.15
CA ALA A 44 17.34 -0.78 -19.05
C ALA A 44 18.54 -1.51 -18.40
N ASP A 45 18.67 -1.38 -17.07
CA ASP A 45 19.68 -2.07 -16.26
C ASP A 45 19.32 -3.52 -15.89
N GLY A 46 18.15 -4.00 -16.32
CA GLY A 46 17.65 -5.34 -16.01
C GLY A 46 16.94 -5.45 -14.65
N ARG A 47 16.80 -4.36 -13.88
CA ARG A 47 16.00 -4.37 -12.64
C ARG A 47 14.52 -4.47 -12.95
N LYS A 48 13.83 -5.28 -12.15
CA LYS A 48 12.37 -5.44 -12.18
C LYS A 48 11.74 -4.55 -11.12
N LEU A 49 11.02 -3.52 -11.57
CA LEU A 49 10.32 -2.57 -10.71
C LEU A 49 8.83 -2.89 -10.69
N TRP A 50 8.26 -2.88 -9.49
CA TRP A 50 6.84 -3.14 -9.26
C TRP A 50 6.19 -1.85 -8.79
N PHE A 51 5.18 -1.40 -9.54
CA PHE A 51 4.42 -0.21 -9.24
C PHE A 51 3.00 -0.58 -8.86
N THR A 52 2.52 0.00 -7.77
CA THR A 52 1.15 -0.14 -7.29
C THR A 52 0.17 0.61 -8.18
N ALA A 53 -1.10 0.24 -8.14
CA ALA A 53 -2.16 0.95 -8.85
C ALA A 53 -2.22 2.46 -8.52
N LEU A 54 -1.87 2.84 -7.29
CA LEU A 54 -1.80 4.24 -6.86
C LEU A 54 -0.65 5.01 -7.52
N GLU A 55 0.52 4.39 -7.65
CA GLU A 55 1.67 5.02 -8.32
C GLU A 55 1.42 5.17 -9.82
N VAL A 56 0.87 4.12 -10.44
CA VAL A 56 0.46 4.14 -11.85
C VAL A 56 -0.60 5.21 -12.09
N SER A 57 -1.61 5.32 -11.21
CA SER A 57 -2.66 6.35 -11.32
C SER A 57 -2.11 7.77 -11.18
N ARG A 58 -1.20 7.99 -10.22
CA ARG A 58 -0.53 9.29 -10.04
C ARG A 58 0.30 9.66 -11.27
N ALA A 59 1.05 8.72 -11.83
CA ALA A 59 1.84 8.95 -13.02
C ALA A 59 0.96 9.20 -14.27
N ARG A 60 -0.18 8.51 -14.40
CA ARG A 60 -1.16 8.79 -15.48
C ARG A 60 -1.75 10.20 -15.37
N LYS A 61 -2.10 10.65 -14.16
CA LYS A 61 -2.57 12.02 -13.91
C LYS A 61 -1.52 13.05 -14.29
N ALA A 62 -0.25 12.83 -13.91
CA ALA A 62 0.86 13.71 -14.25
C ALA A 62 1.10 13.81 -15.78
N LEU A 63 0.84 12.73 -16.51
CA LEU A 63 0.98 12.66 -17.97
C LEU A 63 -0.29 13.04 -18.73
N HIS A 64 -1.35 13.52 -18.06
CA HIS A 64 -2.67 13.81 -18.64
C HIS A 64 -3.25 12.66 -19.49
N GLN A 65 -2.88 11.41 -19.18
CA GLN A 65 -3.41 10.26 -19.89
C GLN A 65 -4.75 9.84 -19.30
N PRO A 66 -5.76 9.52 -20.13
CA PRO A 66 -7.02 8.99 -19.63
C PRO A 66 -6.75 7.69 -18.87
N THR A 67 -7.30 7.58 -17.67
CA THR A 67 -7.32 6.33 -16.91
C THR A 67 -7.97 5.26 -17.76
N THR A 68 -7.19 4.30 -18.25
CA THR A 68 -7.70 3.16 -19.01
C THR A 68 -8.64 2.39 -18.09
N LYS A 69 -9.92 2.29 -18.47
CA LYS A 69 -11.01 1.62 -17.72
C LYS A 69 -10.83 0.10 -17.58
N SER A 70 -9.62 -0.43 -17.74
CA SER A 70 -9.32 -1.84 -17.57
C SER A 70 -8.85 -2.11 -16.14
N ALA A 71 -9.73 -1.85 -15.17
CA ALA A 71 -9.64 -2.53 -13.90
C ALA A 71 -10.66 -3.67 -13.99
N VAL A 72 -10.19 -4.87 -14.32
CA VAL A 72 -10.92 -6.07 -13.94
C VAL A 72 -10.94 -6.02 -12.42
N LEU A 73 -12.08 -5.63 -11.86
CA LEU A 73 -12.32 -5.75 -10.43
C LEU A 73 -11.92 -7.18 -10.05
N PRO A 74 -10.96 -7.39 -9.14
CA PRO A 74 -10.73 -8.73 -8.62
C PRO A 74 -12.08 -9.23 -8.11
N ALA A 75 -12.42 -10.47 -8.44
CA ALA A 75 -13.70 -11.11 -8.10
C ALA A 75 -13.96 -11.22 -6.58
N ASP A 76 -13.07 -10.68 -5.75
CA ASP A 76 -13.24 -10.52 -4.32
C ASP A 76 -13.88 -9.15 -4.03
N ALA A 77 -15.21 -9.10 -4.20
CA ALA A 77 -16.06 -7.91 -4.16
C ALA A 77 -16.11 -7.15 -2.81
N GLY A 78 -15.18 -7.41 -1.89
CA GLY A 78 -15.12 -6.81 -0.55
C GLY A 78 -14.00 -5.79 -0.33
N VAL A 79 -12.99 -5.73 -1.20
CA VAL A 79 -11.83 -4.85 -0.96
C VAL A 79 -12.05 -3.49 -1.60
N LYS A 80 -12.32 -2.48 -0.75
CA LYS A 80 -12.39 -1.08 -1.18
C LYS A 80 -11.10 -0.74 -1.95
N PRO A 81 -11.18 -0.11 -3.13
CA PRO A 81 -9.99 0.41 -3.82
C PRO A 81 -9.15 1.18 -2.81
N LEU A 82 -7.83 0.96 -2.80
CA LEU A 82 -6.92 1.72 -1.95
C LEU A 82 -7.20 3.20 -2.22
N HIS A 83 -7.87 3.87 -1.27
CA HIS A 83 -8.23 5.27 -1.43
C HIS A 83 -6.93 6.06 -1.56
N GLU A 84 -6.88 6.96 -2.55
CA GLU A 84 -5.84 7.96 -2.64
C GLU A 84 -5.84 8.72 -1.30
N ILE A 85 -4.73 8.65 -0.56
CA ILE A 85 -4.60 9.36 0.72
C ILE A 85 -4.68 10.85 0.37
N ASP A 86 -5.82 11.45 0.68
CA ASP A 86 -6.01 12.88 0.55
C ASP A 86 -5.01 13.56 1.49
N ALA A 87 -4.00 14.22 0.92
CA ALA A 87 -2.96 14.89 1.69
C ALA A 87 -3.56 15.93 2.66
N ARG A 88 -4.75 16.47 2.35
CA ARG A 88 -5.50 17.40 3.21
C ARG A 88 -6.18 16.73 4.40
N LYS A 89 -6.33 15.40 4.39
CA LYS A 89 -6.84 14.58 5.51
C LYS A 89 -5.73 13.92 6.32
N SER A 90 -4.47 14.06 5.89
CA SER A 90 -3.29 13.50 6.58
C SER A 90 -2.96 14.22 7.90
N SER A 91 -3.55 15.39 8.18
CA SER A 91 -3.28 16.15 9.42
C SER A 91 -3.88 15.50 10.67
N LEU A 92 -4.72 14.47 10.53
CA LEU A 92 -5.38 13.79 11.66
C LEU A 92 -4.55 12.65 12.27
N ASN A 93 -3.38 12.31 11.72
CA ASN A 93 -2.46 11.37 12.35
C ASN A 93 -1.33 12.14 13.05
N SER A 94 -1.64 12.79 14.16
CA SER A 94 -0.66 13.16 15.19
C SER A 94 -0.22 11.91 15.95
N ARG A 95 0.23 10.86 15.25
CA ARG A 95 0.85 9.72 15.92
C ARG A 95 2.25 10.16 16.33
N PRO A 96 2.61 10.08 17.62
CA PRO A 96 4.00 10.28 18.00
C PRO A 96 4.85 9.26 17.24
N ILE A 97 5.94 9.74 16.64
CA ILE A 97 6.96 8.89 16.03
C ILE A 97 7.48 7.98 17.14
N GLY A 98 7.12 6.69 17.10
CA GLY A 98 7.58 5.70 18.06
C GLY A 98 9.11 5.59 17.98
N LYS A 99 9.80 6.28 18.89
CA LYS A 99 11.24 6.14 19.08
C LYS A 99 11.45 5.07 20.14
N SER A 100 11.41 3.81 19.75
CA SER A 100 11.88 2.73 20.63
C SER A 100 12.87 1.87 19.85
N ARG A 101 14.11 2.38 19.76
CA ARG A 101 15.27 1.61 19.25
C ARG A 101 16.03 0.91 20.38
N ASP A 102 15.61 1.10 21.64
CA ASP A 102 16.44 0.82 22.82
C ASP A 102 15.88 -0.32 23.70
N GLY A 103 14.82 -1.01 23.25
CA GLY A 103 14.24 -2.16 23.98
C GLY A 103 13.47 -1.81 25.26
N MET A 104 13.35 -0.53 25.62
CA MET A 104 12.50 -0.04 26.70
C MET A 104 11.16 0.40 26.12
N SER A 105 10.17 -0.48 26.11
CA SER A 105 8.79 -0.10 25.77
C SER A 105 8.26 0.82 26.87
N GLU A 106 7.99 2.08 26.52
CA GLU A 106 7.25 2.97 27.40
C GLU A 106 5.80 2.48 27.56
N MET A 107 5.33 2.40 28.80
CA MET A 107 3.97 1.96 29.11
C MET A 107 2.97 2.99 28.57
N ILE A 108 2.16 2.60 27.60
CA ILE A 108 1.11 3.47 27.06
C ILE A 108 -0.02 3.53 28.10
N VAL A 109 -0.09 4.62 28.85
CA VAL A 109 -1.19 4.90 29.78
C VAL A 109 -2.34 5.53 29.00
N LEU A 110 -3.52 4.91 29.05
CA LEU A 110 -4.70 5.45 28.40
C LEU A 110 -5.20 6.73 29.10
N PRO A 111 -5.62 7.77 28.36
CA PRO A 111 -6.23 8.95 28.95
C PRO A 111 -7.56 8.59 29.65
N PRO A 112 -8.01 9.36 30.66
CA PRO A 112 -9.19 9.02 31.48
C PRO A 112 -10.47 8.77 30.67
N SER A 113 -10.64 9.47 29.54
CA SER A 113 -11.78 9.29 28.63
C SER A 113 -11.82 7.91 27.98
N LEU A 114 -10.69 7.21 27.86
CA LEU A 114 -10.56 5.90 27.19
C LEU A 114 -10.35 4.74 28.16
N LYS A 115 -10.32 4.98 29.48
CA LYS A 115 -10.09 3.94 30.50
C LYS A 115 -11.15 2.83 30.50
N HIS A 116 -12.38 3.16 30.09
CA HIS A 116 -13.47 2.18 29.93
C HIS A 116 -13.17 1.10 28.88
N LEU A 117 -12.20 1.32 27.98
CA LEU A 117 -11.76 0.31 27.02
C LEU A 117 -10.92 -0.81 27.68
N GLU A 118 -10.16 -0.51 28.74
CA GLU A 118 -9.41 -1.53 29.50
C GLU A 118 -10.37 -2.55 30.12
N GLU A 119 -11.42 -2.05 30.77
CA GLU A 119 -12.45 -2.88 31.42
C GLU A 119 -13.15 -3.81 30.42
N LYS A 120 -13.40 -3.31 29.20
CA LYS A 120 -14.03 -4.10 28.13
C LYS A 120 -13.10 -5.18 27.56
N VAL A 121 -11.79 -4.92 27.52
CA VAL A 121 -10.78 -5.90 27.07
C VAL A 121 -10.61 -7.01 28.11
N ASP A 122 -10.53 -6.65 29.39
CA ASP A 122 -10.41 -7.63 30.48
C ASP A 122 -11.62 -8.55 30.60
N ALA A 123 -12.83 -8.01 30.42
CA ALA A 123 -14.07 -8.79 30.42
C ALA A 123 -14.10 -9.80 29.26
N ASN A 124 -13.57 -9.44 28.09
CA ASN A 124 -13.47 -10.35 26.95
C ASN A 124 -12.42 -11.45 27.18
N ASN A 125 -11.27 -11.12 27.76
CA ASN A 125 -10.24 -12.13 28.08
C ASN A 125 -10.74 -13.19 29.07
N ARG A 126 -11.51 -12.79 30.08
CA ARG A 126 -12.09 -13.74 31.05
C ARG A 126 -13.07 -14.74 30.42
N LYS A 127 -13.80 -14.36 29.36
CA LYS A 127 -14.72 -15.28 28.65
C LYS A 127 -14.00 -16.44 27.96
N TYR A 128 -12.73 -16.25 27.59
CA TYR A 128 -11.90 -17.30 26.97
C TYR A 128 -11.14 -18.15 27.99
N GLN A 129 -11.21 -17.83 29.28
CA GLN A 129 -10.53 -18.53 30.37
C GLN A 129 -11.44 -19.48 31.17
N ASN A 130 -12.55 -19.97 30.60
CA ASN A 130 -13.28 -21.06 31.24
C ASN A 130 -12.43 -22.35 31.15
N PRO A 131 -11.94 -22.92 32.27
CA PRO A 131 -11.28 -24.21 32.23
C PRO A 131 -12.34 -25.27 31.87
N ARG A 132 -12.01 -26.13 30.90
CA ARG A 132 -12.80 -27.34 30.63
C ARG A 132 -12.85 -28.14 31.94
N LYS A 133 -14.06 -28.38 32.46
CA LYS A 133 -14.25 -29.30 33.58
C LYS A 133 -13.66 -30.65 33.17
N ALA A 134 -12.70 -31.15 33.93
CA ALA A 134 -12.19 -32.51 33.75
C ALA A 134 -13.31 -33.48 34.13
N ASP A 135 -13.66 -34.37 33.21
CA ASP A 135 -14.58 -35.48 33.45
C ASP A 135 -14.03 -36.36 34.59
N ALA A 136 -14.84 -36.56 35.63
CA ALA A 136 -14.53 -37.45 36.74
C ALA A 136 -14.91 -38.90 36.34
N GLN A 137 -13.95 -39.82 36.46
CA GLN A 137 -14.18 -41.27 36.51
C GLN A 137 -14.59 -41.70 37.91
#